data_AF-A0AAE0JQV0-F1
#
_entry.id   AF-A0AAE0JQV0-F1
#
_cell.length_a   1.000
_cell.length_b   1.000
_cell.length_c   1.000
_cell.angle_alpha   90.00
_cell.angle_beta   90.00
_cell.angle_gamma   90.00
#
_symmetry.space_group_name_H-M   'P 1'
#
loop_
_entity.id
_entity.type
_entity.pdbx_description
1 polymer ?
#
loop_
_entity_poly.entity_id
_entity_poly.type
_entity_poly.pdbx_seq_one_letter_code
_entity_poly.pdbx_strand_id
1 'polypeptide(L)'
;MTGGLAPVKRTAEEVYTALYKKVIERNEAYYRKFPEDVERVRKIAQYLDEKTPVLLPGGGEFTVERLLGIGLCMGMNGGLDLIHSTILKLAMDIDQFDFITRAAGSAFEGLVPFDTNPIYAVLHESIYTNGPGLASNWAAHRVGKTLSESEPGLSWLSSVPQALNSPSPNQQPLYFSGEMVYPAHFDCYPELKDMKETAELLAKYDDWPRLYDLDQLARNEVPVYAASYVEDMYVAADFARETAKAVRGTKVFETNVMYHGALRAKTEEVLGQLFKLRDDTLD
;
A
#
# COMPACT_ATOMS: atom_id res chain seq x y z
N MET A 1 14.87 14.51 4.50
CA MET A 1 13.75 13.71 3.96
C MET A 1 13.84 12.29 4.52
N THR A 2 12.72 11.63 4.76
CA THR A 2 12.67 10.26 5.31
C THR A 2 11.57 9.47 4.62
N GLY A 3 11.70 8.15 4.51
CA GLY A 3 10.74 7.31 3.79
C GLY A 3 10.99 7.25 2.27
N GLY A 4 12.23 7.52 1.83
CA GLY A 4 12.60 7.55 0.42
C GLY A 4 12.50 8.94 -0.23
N LEU A 5 12.57 8.97 -1.56
CA LEU A 5 12.42 10.18 -2.37
C LEU A 5 11.34 9.95 -3.43
N ALA A 6 10.56 10.99 -3.71
CA ALA A 6 9.49 10.94 -4.70
C ALA A 6 10.03 10.61 -6.10
N PRO A 7 9.36 9.77 -6.91
CA PRO A 7 9.87 9.33 -8.21
C PRO A 7 9.64 10.41 -9.30
N VAL A 8 10.43 11.49 -9.27
CA VAL A 8 10.17 12.74 -10.05
C VAL A 8 10.20 12.59 -11.59
N LYS A 9 10.64 11.43 -12.10
CA LYS A 9 10.77 11.10 -13.53
C LYS A 9 9.86 9.97 -13.99
N ARG A 10 8.97 9.46 -13.12
CA ARG A 10 8.17 8.26 -13.39
C ARG A 10 6.69 8.56 -13.46
N THR A 11 5.98 7.78 -14.26
CA THR A 11 4.51 7.78 -14.29
C THR A 11 3.94 6.93 -13.16
N ALA A 12 2.66 7.14 -12.83
CA ALA A 12 1.96 6.30 -11.85
C ALA A 12 2.02 4.80 -12.21
N GLU A 13 1.90 4.46 -13.49
CA GLU A 13 1.96 3.08 -13.97
C GLU A 13 3.34 2.44 -13.74
N GLU A 14 4.42 3.16 -14.05
CA GLU A 14 5.79 2.69 -13.78
C GLU A 14 6.03 2.50 -12.28
N VAL A 15 5.52 3.44 -11.46
CA VAL A 15 5.62 3.37 -10.00
C VAL A 15 4.92 2.11 -9.48
N TYR A 16 3.64 1.92 -9.77
CA TYR A 16 2.92 0.75 -9.27
C TYR A 16 3.46 -0.56 -9.81
N THR A 17 3.96 -0.60 -11.05
CA THR A 17 4.62 -1.79 -11.59
C THR A 17 5.84 -2.20 -10.76
N ALA A 18 6.60 -1.23 -10.25
CA ALA A 18 7.72 -1.50 -9.35
C ALA A 18 7.24 -1.87 -7.93
N LEU A 19 6.27 -1.16 -7.39
CA LEU A 19 5.77 -1.39 -6.03
C LEU A 19 5.10 -2.75 -5.88
N TYR A 20 4.32 -3.20 -6.88
CA TYR A 20 3.68 -4.52 -6.83
C TYR A 20 4.69 -5.66 -6.68
N LYS A 21 5.88 -5.56 -7.30
CA LYS A 21 6.95 -6.56 -7.10
C LYS A 21 7.36 -6.66 -5.64
N LYS A 22 7.55 -5.51 -4.98
CA LYS A 22 7.86 -5.44 -3.55
C LYS A 22 6.71 -5.92 -2.66
N VAL A 23 5.47 -5.62 -3.03
CA VAL A 23 4.29 -6.14 -2.33
C VAL A 23 4.20 -7.66 -2.44
N ILE A 24 4.47 -8.25 -3.61
CA ILE A 24 4.52 -9.71 -3.80
C ILE A 24 5.61 -10.33 -2.92
N GLU A 25 6.86 -9.82 -3.01
CA GLU A 25 7.97 -10.28 -2.17
C GLU A 25 7.63 -10.21 -0.67
N ARG A 26 6.94 -9.14 -0.25
CA ARG A 26 6.53 -8.94 1.15
C ARG A 26 5.43 -9.91 1.58
N ASN A 27 4.47 -10.19 0.71
CA ASN A 27 3.44 -11.19 0.95
C ASN A 27 4.02 -12.60 1.07
N GLU A 28 4.95 -12.97 0.18
CA GLU A 28 5.64 -14.25 0.30
C GLU A 28 6.41 -14.37 1.62
N ALA A 29 7.07 -13.29 2.06
CA ALA A 29 7.75 -13.27 3.36
C ALA A 29 6.76 -13.41 4.53
N TYR A 30 5.58 -12.78 4.44
CA TYR A 30 4.50 -12.94 5.41
C TYR A 30 4.03 -14.39 5.51
N TYR A 31 3.68 -15.01 4.38
CA TYR A 31 3.19 -16.40 4.37
C TYR A 31 4.27 -17.43 4.71
N ARG A 32 5.55 -17.14 4.45
CA ARG A 32 6.66 -17.97 4.99
C ARG A 32 6.74 -17.90 6.52
N LYS A 33 6.42 -16.74 7.12
CA LYS A 33 6.41 -16.56 8.57
C LYS A 33 5.16 -17.16 9.23
N PHE A 34 4.01 -17.04 8.58
CA PHE A 34 2.70 -17.50 9.06
C PHE A 34 2.00 -18.39 8.01
N PRO A 35 2.47 -19.63 7.80
CA PRO A 35 1.94 -20.50 6.75
C PRO A 35 0.45 -20.84 6.91
N GLU A 36 -0.05 -20.92 8.14
CA GLU A 36 -1.45 -21.21 8.45
C GLU A 36 -2.40 -20.07 8.03
N ASP A 37 -1.88 -18.86 7.85
CA ASP A 37 -2.71 -17.73 7.44
C ASP A 37 -3.16 -17.84 5.98
N VAL A 38 -2.52 -18.68 5.16
CA VAL A 38 -2.99 -18.96 3.79
C VAL A 38 -4.44 -19.48 3.82
N GLU A 39 -4.70 -20.46 4.67
CA GLU A 39 -6.04 -21.05 4.84
C GLU A 39 -6.99 -20.07 5.53
N ARG A 40 -6.54 -19.37 6.57
CA ARG A 40 -7.38 -18.42 7.32
C ARG A 40 -7.84 -17.26 6.45
N VAL A 41 -6.94 -16.64 5.69
CA VAL A 41 -7.29 -15.52 4.80
C VAL A 41 -8.30 -15.98 3.75
N ARG A 42 -8.13 -17.17 3.17
CA ARG A 42 -9.08 -17.73 2.21
C ARG A 42 -10.43 -18.07 2.83
N LYS A 43 -10.45 -18.64 4.04
CA LYS A 43 -11.69 -18.87 4.80
C LYS A 43 -12.46 -17.58 5.01
N ILE A 44 -11.77 -16.51 5.45
CA ILE A 44 -12.41 -15.20 5.65
C ILE A 44 -12.90 -14.65 4.31
N ALA A 45 -12.09 -14.69 3.25
CA ALA A 45 -12.49 -14.18 1.94
C ALA A 45 -13.71 -14.92 1.38
N GLN A 46 -13.77 -16.25 1.52
CA GLN A 46 -14.93 -17.07 1.14
C GLN A 46 -16.16 -16.73 1.99
N TYR A 47 -15.99 -16.57 3.30
CA TYR A 47 -17.07 -16.14 4.20
C TYR A 47 -17.67 -14.80 3.76
N LEU A 48 -16.82 -13.82 3.39
CA LEU A 48 -17.26 -12.51 2.93
C LEU A 48 -18.00 -12.61 1.59
N ASP A 49 -17.52 -13.43 0.65
CA ASP A 49 -18.18 -13.66 -0.65
C ASP A 49 -19.57 -14.29 -0.46
N GLU A 50 -19.66 -15.35 0.35
CA GLU A 50 -20.90 -16.10 0.58
C GLU A 50 -21.96 -15.33 1.38
N LYS A 51 -21.54 -14.49 2.35
CA LYS A 51 -22.45 -13.77 3.27
C LYS A 51 -22.62 -12.29 2.95
N THR A 52 -22.48 -11.90 1.68
CA THR A 52 -22.61 -10.51 1.25
C THR A 52 -24.04 -9.95 1.46
N PRO A 53 -24.22 -8.78 2.12
CA PRO A 53 -23.19 -7.95 2.74
C PRO A 53 -22.90 -8.36 4.21
N VAL A 54 -21.61 -8.46 4.54
CA VAL A 54 -21.14 -8.47 5.94
C VAL A 54 -20.87 -7.02 6.34
N LEU A 55 -21.51 -6.53 7.40
CA LEU A 55 -21.37 -5.14 7.83
C LEU A 55 -20.35 -5.00 8.98
N LEU A 56 -19.57 -3.93 8.94
CA LEU A 56 -18.68 -3.56 10.05
C LEU A 56 -19.40 -2.67 11.08
N PRO A 57 -18.93 -2.64 12.34
CA PRO A 57 -19.58 -1.88 13.41
C PRO A 57 -19.72 -0.37 13.19
N GLY A 58 -18.75 0.27 12.51
CA GLY A 58 -18.79 1.68 12.12
C GLY A 58 -19.62 1.94 10.86
N GLY A 59 -20.15 0.88 10.24
CA GLY A 59 -20.88 0.93 8.99
C GLY A 59 -20.03 0.51 7.79
N GLY A 60 -20.69 0.43 6.64
CA GLY A 60 -20.06 -0.03 5.42
C GLY A 60 -19.86 -1.53 5.39
N GLU A 61 -19.32 -2.00 4.27
CA GLU A 61 -19.27 -3.41 3.93
C GLU A 61 -17.87 -3.95 4.18
N PHE A 62 -17.79 -5.14 4.78
CA PHE A 62 -16.57 -5.89 4.89
C PHE A 62 -16.43 -6.75 3.62
N THR A 63 -15.70 -6.25 2.64
CA THR A 63 -15.45 -6.97 1.39
C THR A 63 -14.06 -7.61 1.38
N VAL A 64 -13.79 -8.47 0.39
CA VAL A 64 -12.47 -9.08 0.19
C VAL A 64 -11.41 -8.01 -0.09
N GLU A 65 -11.76 -6.95 -0.82
CA GLU A 65 -10.87 -5.82 -1.08
C GLU A 65 -10.49 -5.10 0.22
N ARG A 66 -11.45 -4.88 1.14
CA ARG A 66 -11.13 -4.34 2.48
C ARG A 66 -10.22 -5.27 3.25
N LEU A 67 -10.54 -6.58 3.28
CA LEU A 67 -9.72 -7.58 3.97
C LEU A 67 -8.27 -7.53 3.49
N LEU A 68 -8.04 -7.53 2.18
CA LEU A 68 -6.71 -7.55 1.60
C LEU A 68 -6.04 -6.17 1.61
N GLY A 69 -6.83 -5.10 1.76
CA GLY A 69 -6.41 -3.72 2.01
C GLY A 69 -5.58 -3.50 3.27
N ILE A 70 -5.71 -4.38 4.28
CA ILE A 70 -4.88 -4.29 5.50
C ILE A 70 -3.39 -4.54 5.24
N GLY A 71 -3.02 -4.90 4.01
CA GLY A 71 -1.64 -4.87 3.52
C GLY A 71 -0.93 -3.53 3.77
N LEU A 72 -1.68 -2.44 3.89
CA LEU A 72 -1.18 -1.14 4.34
C LEU A 72 -0.39 -1.23 5.66
N CYS A 73 -0.68 -2.18 6.53
CA CYS A 73 0.05 -2.33 7.79
C CYS A 73 1.46 -2.91 7.60
N MET A 74 1.75 -3.67 6.53
CA MET A 74 2.98 -4.47 6.40
C MET A 74 4.30 -3.66 6.39
N GLY A 75 4.25 -2.37 6.06
CA GLY A 75 5.41 -1.46 6.00
C GLY A 75 5.59 -0.64 7.27
N MET A 76 4.69 -0.80 8.24
CA MET A 76 4.83 -0.28 9.60
C MET A 76 5.55 -1.29 10.50
N ASN A 77 6.20 -0.80 11.56
CA ASN A 77 6.83 -1.66 12.55
C ASN A 77 5.75 -2.47 13.29
N GLY A 78 5.96 -3.79 13.42
CA GLY A 78 4.97 -4.71 13.99
C GLY A 78 3.79 -5.05 13.07
N GLY A 79 3.75 -4.49 11.85
CA GLY A 79 2.64 -4.65 10.92
C GLY A 79 2.29 -6.09 10.56
N LEU A 80 3.30 -6.95 10.37
CA LEU A 80 3.07 -8.37 10.06
C LEU A 80 2.37 -9.11 11.21
N ASP A 81 2.77 -8.83 12.45
CA ASP A 81 2.17 -9.46 13.64
C ASP A 81 0.75 -8.92 13.89
N LEU A 82 0.51 -7.64 13.57
CA LEU A 82 -0.82 -7.03 13.62
C LEU A 82 -1.79 -7.66 12.61
N ILE A 83 -1.35 -7.87 11.36
CA ILE A 83 -2.15 -8.56 10.35
C ILE A 83 -2.42 -10.00 10.80
N HIS A 84 -1.39 -10.74 11.21
CA HIS A 84 -1.53 -12.12 11.67
C HIS A 84 -2.55 -12.26 12.82
N SER A 85 -2.42 -11.44 13.87
CA SER A 85 -3.35 -11.47 15.01
C SER A 85 -4.78 -11.09 14.62
N THR A 86 -4.96 -10.17 13.66
CA THR A 86 -6.28 -9.81 13.11
C THR A 86 -6.89 -10.97 12.33
N ILE A 87 -6.13 -11.58 11.41
CA ILE A 87 -6.58 -12.74 10.62
C ILE A 87 -6.94 -13.91 11.53
N LEU A 88 -6.10 -14.20 12.52
CA LEU A 88 -6.37 -15.23 13.52
C LEU A 88 -7.69 -14.97 14.25
N LYS A 89 -7.90 -13.73 14.72
CA LYS A 89 -9.12 -13.36 15.44
C LYS A 89 -10.38 -13.46 14.57
N LEU A 90 -10.34 -12.98 13.33
CA LEU A 90 -11.45 -13.07 12.39
C LEU A 90 -11.80 -14.53 12.06
N ALA A 91 -10.79 -15.37 11.79
CA ALA A 91 -11.01 -16.79 11.53
C ALA A 91 -11.61 -17.52 12.73
N MET A 92 -11.13 -17.23 13.95
CA MET A 92 -11.70 -17.80 15.19
C MET A 92 -13.16 -17.39 15.40
N ASP A 93 -13.52 -16.15 15.08
CA ASP A 93 -14.90 -15.69 15.17
C ASP A 93 -15.83 -16.45 14.22
N ILE A 94 -15.40 -16.66 12.98
CA ILE A 94 -16.13 -17.48 12.00
C ILE A 94 -16.27 -18.91 12.51
N ASP A 95 -15.19 -19.54 12.97
CA ASP A 95 -15.21 -20.93 13.42
C ASP A 95 -16.07 -21.16 14.66
N GLN A 96 -16.09 -20.21 15.60
CA GLN A 96 -16.77 -20.36 16.88
C GLN A 96 -18.22 -19.87 16.86
N PHE A 97 -18.52 -18.83 16.08
CA PHE A 97 -19.79 -18.12 16.14
C PHE A 97 -20.50 -18.02 14.79
N ASP A 98 -19.82 -18.31 13.68
CA ASP A 98 -20.32 -18.11 12.31
C ASP A 98 -20.67 -16.63 11.97
N PHE A 99 -20.12 -15.70 12.77
CA PHE A 99 -20.17 -14.25 12.52
C PHE A 99 -18.96 -13.53 13.09
N ILE A 100 -18.60 -12.40 12.47
CA ILE A 100 -17.53 -11.51 12.97
C ILE A 100 -18.05 -10.71 14.16
N THR A 101 -17.40 -10.86 15.32
CA THR A 101 -17.83 -10.15 16.53
C THR A 101 -17.59 -8.64 16.39
N ARG A 102 -18.38 -7.84 17.09
CA ARG A 102 -18.19 -6.37 17.15
C ARG A 102 -16.76 -6.00 17.56
N ALA A 103 -16.16 -6.75 18.48
CA ALA A 103 -14.79 -6.50 18.93
C ALA A 103 -13.77 -6.70 17.80
N ALA A 104 -13.88 -7.79 17.03
CA ALA A 104 -12.99 -8.04 15.89
C ALA A 104 -13.23 -7.05 14.75
N GLY A 105 -14.50 -6.78 14.42
CA GLY A 105 -14.87 -5.81 13.39
C GLY A 105 -14.34 -4.40 13.68
N SER A 106 -14.54 -3.89 14.90
CA SER A 106 -14.04 -2.56 15.29
C SER A 106 -12.51 -2.49 15.33
N ALA A 107 -11.84 -3.57 15.72
CA ALA A 107 -10.37 -3.63 15.66
C ALA A 107 -9.87 -3.59 14.20
N PHE A 108 -10.54 -4.33 13.31
CA PHE A 108 -10.23 -4.34 11.88
C PHE A 108 -10.42 -2.96 11.23
N GLU A 109 -11.53 -2.26 11.52
CA GLU A 109 -11.80 -0.90 10.99
C GLU A 109 -10.69 0.11 11.31
N GLY A 110 -10.03 -0.05 12.46
CA GLY A 110 -8.93 0.82 12.87
C GLY A 110 -7.63 0.64 12.10
N LEU A 111 -7.48 -0.45 11.31
CA LEU A 111 -6.23 -0.76 10.61
C LEU A 111 -6.01 0.10 9.37
N VAL A 112 -7.09 0.41 8.66
CA VAL A 112 -7.08 1.24 7.44
C VAL A 112 -8.16 2.32 7.60
N PRO A 113 -7.84 3.43 8.30
CA PRO A 113 -8.85 4.35 8.80
C PRO A 113 -9.27 5.40 7.75
N PHE A 114 -9.64 4.98 6.54
CA PHE A 114 -10.05 5.89 5.46
C PHE A 114 -11.29 6.71 5.80
N ASP A 115 -12.21 6.21 6.61
CA ASP A 115 -13.38 6.98 7.03
C ASP A 115 -13.01 8.23 7.86
N THR A 116 -11.92 8.14 8.65
CA THR A 116 -11.45 9.30 9.43
C THR A 116 -10.34 10.09 8.74
N ASN A 117 -9.78 9.57 7.64
CA ASN A 117 -8.70 10.18 6.87
C ASN A 117 -8.97 10.10 5.35
N PRO A 118 -10.12 10.58 4.85
CA PRO A 118 -10.56 10.31 3.49
C PRO A 118 -9.68 10.97 2.42
N ILE A 119 -9.04 12.10 2.75
CA ILE A 119 -8.10 12.79 1.86
C ILE A 119 -6.93 11.87 1.47
N TYR A 120 -6.48 10.99 2.38
CA TYR A 120 -5.42 10.04 2.06
C TYR A 120 -5.82 9.13 0.91
N ALA A 121 -7.06 8.61 0.91
CA ALA A 121 -7.55 7.74 -0.16
C ALA A 121 -7.83 8.53 -1.45
N VAL A 122 -8.48 9.70 -1.34
CA VAL A 122 -8.89 10.52 -2.49
C VAL A 122 -7.71 11.05 -3.29
N LEU A 123 -6.66 11.54 -2.61
CA LEU A 123 -5.50 12.14 -3.27
C LEU A 123 -4.34 11.17 -3.46
N HIS A 124 -4.46 9.91 -3.02
CA HIS A 124 -3.36 8.94 -2.94
C HIS A 124 -2.54 8.87 -4.24
N GLU A 125 -3.21 8.77 -5.39
CA GLU A 125 -2.56 8.52 -6.67
C GLU A 125 -2.11 9.81 -7.39
N SER A 126 -2.70 10.95 -7.02
CA SER A 126 -2.40 12.27 -7.62
C SER A 126 -0.96 12.73 -7.39
N ILE A 127 -0.26 12.14 -6.43
CA ILE A 127 1.16 12.43 -6.17
C ILE A 127 2.08 12.00 -7.33
N TYR A 128 1.58 11.18 -8.26
CA TYR A 128 2.30 10.70 -9.44
C TYR A 128 1.89 11.40 -10.74
N THR A 129 0.92 12.31 -10.72
CA THR A 129 0.45 13.02 -11.92
C THR A 129 1.26 14.30 -12.12
N ASN A 130 2.38 14.18 -12.85
CA ASN A 130 3.39 15.24 -13.03
C ASN A 130 3.34 15.91 -14.42
N GLY A 131 2.20 16.47 -14.79
CA GLY A 131 2.08 17.33 -15.98
C GLY A 131 0.84 17.07 -16.85
N PRO A 132 0.61 17.92 -17.86
CA PRO A 132 -0.60 17.85 -18.68
C PRO A 132 -0.67 16.57 -19.52
N GLY A 133 -1.87 16.02 -19.66
CA GLY A 133 -2.16 14.75 -20.32
C GLY A 133 -1.87 13.50 -19.46
N LEU A 134 -1.46 13.68 -18.20
CA LEU A 134 -1.13 12.57 -17.30
C LEU A 134 -2.20 12.39 -16.21
N ALA A 135 -3.26 11.67 -16.54
CA ALA A 135 -4.23 11.20 -15.56
C ALA A 135 -3.80 9.88 -14.91
N SER A 136 -4.05 9.74 -13.61
CA SER A 136 -3.68 8.54 -12.86
C SER A 136 -4.50 7.33 -13.31
N ASN A 137 -5.79 7.55 -13.58
CA ASN A 137 -6.77 6.60 -14.10
C ASN A 137 -6.75 5.26 -13.34
N TRP A 138 -6.65 5.31 -12.01
CA TRP A 138 -6.56 4.13 -11.15
C TRP A 138 -5.39 3.22 -11.56
N ALA A 139 -4.21 3.79 -11.74
CA ALA A 139 -3.00 3.07 -12.14
C ALA A 139 -2.72 1.86 -11.25
N ALA A 140 -2.84 1.99 -9.92
CA ALA A 140 -2.70 0.89 -8.98
C ALA A 140 -3.64 -0.28 -9.33
N HIS A 141 -4.92 0.02 -9.53
CA HIS A 141 -5.92 -0.99 -9.88
C HIS A 141 -5.64 -1.64 -11.23
N ARG A 142 -5.34 -0.83 -12.26
CA ARG A 142 -5.07 -1.34 -13.62
C ARG A 142 -3.82 -2.21 -13.67
N VAL A 143 -2.73 -1.77 -13.07
CA VAL A 143 -1.48 -2.54 -13.00
C VAL A 143 -1.73 -3.84 -12.24
N GLY A 144 -2.40 -3.79 -11.08
CA GLY A 144 -2.73 -4.98 -10.29
C GLY A 144 -3.59 -5.98 -11.06
N LYS A 145 -4.58 -5.49 -11.82
CA LYS A 145 -5.42 -6.32 -12.69
C LYS A 145 -4.60 -7.00 -13.79
N THR A 146 -3.71 -6.27 -14.47
CA THR A 146 -2.80 -6.86 -15.46
C THR A 146 -1.90 -7.93 -14.83
N LEU A 147 -1.30 -7.64 -13.67
CA LEU A 147 -0.43 -8.60 -12.99
C LEU A 147 -1.17 -9.84 -12.50
N SER A 148 -2.47 -9.73 -12.17
CA SER A 148 -3.29 -10.88 -11.75
C SER A 148 -3.39 -12.00 -12.80
N GLU A 149 -3.10 -11.71 -14.07
CA GLU A 149 -3.06 -12.71 -15.15
C GLU A 149 -1.89 -13.68 -15.02
N SER A 150 -0.77 -13.23 -14.43
CA SER A 150 0.44 -14.05 -14.22
C SER A 150 0.76 -14.31 -12.75
N GLU A 151 0.17 -13.55 -11.82
CA GLU A 151 0.40 -13.61 -10.38
C GLU A 151 -0.87 -14.06 -9.64
N PRO A 152 -1.03 -15.37 -9.37
CA PRO A 152 -2.28 -15.89 -8.82
C PRO A 152 -2.64 -15.36 -7.44
N GLY A 153 -1.66 -14.88 -6.66
CA GLY A 153 -1.93 -14.25 -5.37
C GLY A 153 -2.68 -12.92 -5.49
N LEU A 154 -2.62 -12.26 -6.65
CA LEU A 154 -3.39 -11.06 -6.96
C LEU A 154 -4.73 -11.36 -7.64
N SER A 155 -5.16 -12.63 -7.67
CA SER A 155 -6.36 -13.07 -8.40
C SER A 155 -7.66 -12.37 -7.96
N TRP A 156 -7.73 -11.86 -6.74
CA TRP A 156 -8.86 -11.05 -6.24
C TRP A 156 -9.00 -9.68 -6.93
N LEU A 157 -7.98 -9.21 -7.65
CA LEU A 157 -8.04 -8.02 -8.51
C LEU A 157 -8.51 -8.36 -9.94
N SER A 158 -8.67 -9.64 -10.26
CA SER A 158 -9.13 -10.09 -11.57
C SER A 158 -10.61 -9.75 -11.78
N SER A 159 -10.99 -9.50 -13.03
CA SER A 159 -12.39 -9.36 -13.42
C SER A 159 -13.13 -10.70 -13.53
N VAL A 160 -12.46 -11.83 -13.26
CA VAL A 160 -13.06 -13.17 -13.28
C VAL A 160 -13.36 -13.62 -11.84
N PRO A 161 -14.63 -13.86 -11.46
CA PRO A 161 -15.04 -14.27 -10.10
C PRO A 161 -14.49 -15.63 -9.61
N GLN A 162 -13.67 -16.32 -10.41
CA GLN A 162 -13.19 -17.68 -10.11
C GLN A 162 -12.03 -17.72 -9.09
N ALA A 163 -11.45 -16.57 -8.75
CA ALA A 163 -10.30 -16.44 -7.86
C ALA A 163 -10.54 -17.01 -6.44
N LEU A 164 -11.73 -16.77 -5.88
CA LEU A 164 -12.11 -17.27 -4.56
C LEU A 164 -12.53 -18.74 -4.60
N ASN A 165 -13.11 -19.17 -5.73
CA ASN A 165 -13.84 -20.43 -5.87
C ASN A 165 -13.02 -21.63 -6.38
N SER A 166 -11.70 -21.51 -6.58
CA SER A 166 -10.88 -22.64 -7.05
C SER A 166 -10.56 -23.63 -5.91
N PRO A 167 -11.06 -24.88 -5.95
CA PRO A 167 -10.82 -25.89 -4.93
C PRO A 167 -9.46 -26.56 -5.19
N SER A 168 -8.35 -25.85 -4.92
CA SER A 168 -7.02 -26.48 -4.96
C SER A 168 -6.67 -27.03 -3.56
N PRO A 169 -6.22 -28.30 -3.45
CA PRO A 169 -5.73 -28.89 -2.20
C PRO A 169 -4.52 -28.16 -1.60
N ASN A 170 -3.78 -27.41 -2.43
CA ASN A 170 -2.79 -26.42 -1.99
C ASN A 170 -3.38 -25.05 -2.32
N GLN A 171 -4.17 -24.50 -1.40
CA GLN A 171 -4.79 -23.20 -1.55
C GLN A 171 -3.72 -22.13 -1.80
N GLN A 172 -3.68 -21.55 -3.00
CA GLN A 172 -2.73 -20.48 -3.30
C GLN A 172 -3.02 -19.26 -2.40
N PRO A 173 -1.97 -18.61 -1.86
CA PRO A 173 -2.14 -17.46 -0.97
C PRO A 173 -2.84 -16.31 -1.70
N LEU A 174 -3.73 -15.59 -1.01
CA LEU A 174 -4.23 -14.31 -1.48
C LEU A 174 -3.30 -13.21 -0.97
N TYR A 175 -2.78 -12.38 -1.87
CA TYR A 175 -1.84 -11.32 -1.50
C TYR A 175 -2.56 -10.06 -1.07
N PHE A 176 -2.15 -9.51 0.07
CA PHE A 176 -2.54 -8.21 0.55
C PHE A 176 -1.98 -7.10 -0.35
N SER A 177 -2.70 -5.97 -0.47
CA SER A 177 -2.45 -4.96 -1.49
C SER A 177 -1.29 -3.99 -1.23
N GLY A 178 -0.73 -3.93 -0.02
CA GLY A 178 0.19 -2.85 0.36
C GLY A 178 -0.53 -1.50 0.49
N GLU A 179 0.08 -0.41 0.03
CA GLU A 179 -0.47 0.97 0.12
C GLU A 179 -1.50 1.32 -0.96
N MET A 180 -1.74 0.42 -1.91
CA MET A 180 -2.57 0.67 -3.09
C MET A 180 -4.02 1.01 -2.70
N VAL A 181 -4.55 2.06 -3.31
CA VAL A 181 -5.95 2.46 -3.20
C VAL A 181 -6.70 2.10 -4.49
N TYR A 182 -7.80 1.35 -4.35
CA TYR A 182 -8.64 0.90 -5.46
C TYR A 182 -9.99 1.63 -5.51
N PRO A 183 -10.64 1.67 -6.69
CA PRO A 183 -12.01 2.18 -6.82
C PRO A 183 -12.99 1.53 -5.82
N ALA A 184 -12.83 0.21 -5.58
CA ALA A 184 -13.69 -0.55 -4.67
C ALA A 184 -13.66 -0.03 -3.21
N HIS A 185 -12.61 0.68 -2.78
CA HIS A 185 -12.62 1.32 -1.45
C HIS A 185 -13.73 2.38 -1.35
N PHE A 186 -14.03 3.08 -2.44
CA PHE A 186 -15.11 4.06 -2.52
C PHE A 186 -16.51 3.41 -2.59
N ASP A 187 -16.58 2.07 -2.63
CA ASP A 187 -17.83 1.31 -2.59
C ASP A 187 -18.10 0.63 -1.25
N CYS A 188 -17.13 0.59 -0.33
CA CYS A 188 -17.26 -0.18 0.92
C CYS A 188 -17.05 0.64 2.19
N TYR A 189 -16.32 1.76 2.13
CA TYR A 189 -16.15 2.69 3.25
C TYR A 189 -17.29 3.73 3.28
N PRO A 190 -18.03 3.90 4.38
CA PRO A 190 -19.13 4.86 4.48
C PRO A 190 -18.79 6.28 4.01
N GLU A 191 -17.68 6.85 4.49
CA GLU A 191 -17.34 8.24 4.18
C GLU A 191 -16.76 8.37 2.76
N LEU A 192 -16.11 7.32 2.25
CA LEU A 192 -15.60 7.33 0.87
C LEU A 192 -16.73 7.17 -0.16
N LYS A 193 -17.84 6.51 0.17
CA LYS A 193 -19.00 6.37 -0.74
C LYS A 193 -19.49 7.73 -1.23
N ASP A 194 -19.59 8.70 -0.32
CA ASP A 194 -20.04 10.06 -0.66
C ASP A 194 -19.00 10.83 -1.51
N MET A 195 -17.74 10.39 -1.49
CA MET A 195 -16.65 10.98 -2.27
C MET A 195 -16.36 10.24 -3.58
N LYS A 196 -17.08 9.17 -3.91
CA LYS A 196 -16.81 8.31 -5.07
C LYS A 196 -16.75 9.10 -6.37
N GLU A 197 -17.74 9.95 -6.63
CA GLU A 197 -17.75 10.79 -7.85
C GLU A 197 -16.54 11.73 -7.91
N THR A 198 -16.16 12.31 -6.78
CA THR A 198 -14.97 13.18 -6.70
C THR A 198 -13.69 12.42 -6.99
N ALA A 199 -13.53 11.22 -6.42
CA ALA A 199 -12.38 10.37 -6.66
C ALA A 199 -12.28 9.94 -8.13
N GLU A 200 -13.42 9.63 -8.77
CA GLU A 200 -13.46 9.29 -10.20
C GLU A 200 -13.10 10.48 -11.11
N LEU A 201 -13.54 11.69 -10.76
CA LEU A 201 -13.15 12.90 -11.48
C LEU A 201 -11.64 13.14 -11.35
N LEU A 202 -11.09 13.03 -10.14
CA LEU A 202 -9.65 13.20 -9.89
C LEU A 202 -8.81 12.15 -10.61
N ALA A 203 -9.24 10.89 -10.62
CA ALA A 203 -8.53 9.82 -11.31
C ALA A 203 -8.47 10.06 -12.82
N LYS A 204 -9.50 10.66 -13.42
CA LYS A 204 -9.57 10.97 -14.86
C LYS A 204 -9.00 12.34 -15.23
N TYR A 205 -8.78 13.22 -14.25
CA TYR A 205 -8.26 14.56 -14.49
C TYR A 205 -6.84 14.45 -15.05
N ASP A 206 -6.62 15.01 -16.24
CA ASP A 206 -5.35 14.95 -16.97
C ASP A 206 -4.68 16.32 -17.13
N ASP A 207 -5.36 17.42 -16.79
CA ASP A 207 -4.81 18.78 -16.87
C ASP A 207 -4.03 19.17 -15.59
N TRP A 208 -3.19 18.25 -15.10
CA TRP A 208 -2.32 18.49 -13.95
C TRP A 208 -1.16 19.42 -14.33
N PRO A 209 -0.78 20.38 -13.47
CA PRO A 209 0.45 21.10 -13.65
C PRO A 209 1.66 20.15 -13.49
N ARG A 210 2.81 20.56 -14.01
CA ARG A 210 4.07 19.88 -13.66
C ARG A 210 4.35 20.12 -12.18
N LEU A 211 4.45 19.04 -11.41
CA LEU A 211 4.80 19.04 -9.99
C LEU A 211 6.28 19.35 -9.77
N TYR A 212 7.14 18.96 -10.72
CA TYR A 212 8.59 19.09 -10.60
C TYR A 212 9.20 19.85 -11.79
N ASP A 213 10.09 20.80 -11.48
CA ASP A 213 11.02 21.41 -12.43
C ASP A 213 12.38 20.70 -12.32
N LEU A 214 12.64 19.77 -13.25
CA LEU A 214 13.85 18.95 -13.24
C LEU A 214 15.13 19.78 -13.47
N ASP A 215 15.04 20.85 -14.23
CA ASP A 215 16.19 21.74 -14.50
C ASP A 215 16.54 22.53 -13.25
N GLN A 216 15.54 22.98 -12.50
CA GLN A 216 15.74 23.63 -11.21
C GLN A 216 16.28 22.67 -10.14
N LEU A 217 15.77 21.44 -10.09
CA LEU A 217 16.27 20.39 -9.18
C LEU A 217 17.75 20.07 -9.45
N ALA A 218 18.16 20.03 -10.73
CA ALA A 218 19.56 19.80 -11.10
C ALA A 218 20.50 20.95 -10.70
N ARG A 219 19.97 22.17 -10.51
CA ARG A 219 20.70 23.35 -10.04
C ARG A 219 20.48 23.66 -8.55
N ASN A 220 19.91 22.73 -7.80
CA ASN A 220 19.68 22.92 -6.37
C ASN A 220 20.98 23.32 -5.64
N GLU A 221 20.87 24.33 -4.77
CA GLU A 221 21.98 24.87 -3.97
C GLU A 221 21.86 24.52 -2.49
N VAL A 222 20.71 23.99 -2.06
CA VAL A 222 20.45 23.62 -0.66
C VAL A 222 20.84 22.17 -0.43
N PRO A 223 21.71 21.84 0.54
CA PRO A 223 22.02 20.44 0.87
C PRO A 223 20.76 19.64 1.22
N VAL A 224 20.64 18.44 0.66
CA VAL A 224 19.51 17.52 0.91
C VAL A 224 20.04 16.24 1.55
N TYR A 225 19.52 15.90 2.72
CA TYR A 225 19.84 14.66 3.41
C TYR A 225 18.60 13.77 3.45
N ALA A 226 18.69 12.56 2.93
CA ALA A 226 17.57 11.65 2.81
C ALA A 226 17.85 10.29 3.44
N ALA A 227 16.82 9.66 4.01
CA ALA A 227 16.84 8.26 4.41
C ALA A 227 15.97 7.44 3.45
N SER A 228 16.54 6.38 2.88
CA SER A 228 15.88 5.47 1.94
C SER A 228 15.96 4.03 2.44
N TYR A 229 14.90 3.26 2.26
CA TYR A 229 14.81 1.89 2.75
C TYR A 229 14.76 0.92 1.56
N VAL A 230 15.69 -0.03 1.49
CA VAL A 230 15.89 -0.90 0.32
C VAL A 230 14.68 -1.82 0.11
N GLU A 231 14.10 -2.32 1.20
CA GLU A 231 12.97 -3.24 1.20
C GLU A 231 11.63 -2.53 1.44
N ASP A 232 11.55 -1.23 1.17
CA ASP A 232 10.29 -0.50 1.21
C ASP A 232 9.38 -0.95 0.06
N MET A 233 8.12 -1.21 0.38
CA MET A 233 7.09 -1.54 -0.61
C MET A 233 6.18 -0.37 -0.95
N TYR A 234 6.39 0.80 -0.35
CA TYR A 234 5.66 2.04 -0.64
C TYR A 234 6.46 2.99 -1.51
N VAL A 235 7.79 2.95 -1.41
CA VAL A 235 8.69 3.79 -2.22
C VAL A 235 9.79 2.92 -2.83
N ALA A 236 9.76 2.74 -4.15
CA ALA A 236 10.76 1.94 -4.84
C ALA A 236 12.16 2.57 -4.71
N ALA A 237 13.09 1.85 -4.08
CA ALA A 237 14.45 2.33 -3.83
C ALA A 237 15.19 2.77 -5.10
N ASP A 238 14.97 2.09 -6.22
CA ASP A 238 15.60 2.45 -7.50
C ASP A 238 15.13 3.80 -8.04
N PHE A 239 13.85 4.13 -7.90
CA PHE A 239 13.32 5.45 -8.27
C PHE A 239 13.73 6.54 -7.28
N ALA A 240 13.88 6.19 -6.00
CA ALA A 240 14.46 7.10 -5.02
C ALA A 240 15.93 7.42 -5.35
N ARG A 241 16.73 6.43 -5.77
CA ARG A 241 18.11 6.62 -6.24
C ARG A 241 18.19 7.46 -7.51
N GLU A 242 17.27 7.27 -8.45
CA GLU A 242 17.17 8.10 -9.65
C GLU A 242 16.94 9.57 -9.29
N THR A 243 16.03 9.82 -8.35
CA THR A 243 15.72 11.17 -7.86
C THR A 243 16.90 11.77 -7.12
N ALA A 244 17.56 11.02 -6.25
CA ALA A 244 18.76 11.49 -5.55
C ALA A 244 19.89 11.91 -6.52
N LYS A 245 20.04 11.22 -7.66
CA LYS A 245 21.00 11.61 -8.72
C LYS A 245 20.56 12.85 -9.49
N ALA A 246 19.26 13.08 -9.62
CA ALA A 246 18.71 14.23 -10.36
C ALA A 246 18.74 15.53 -9.55
N VAL A 247 18.62 15.45 -8.22
CA VAL A 247 18.60 16.61 -7.32
C VAL A 247 20.01 16.88 -6.81
N ARG A 248 20.64 17.97 -7.27
CA ARG A 248 22.00 18.34 -6.86
C ARG A 248 22.08 18.53 -5.34
N GLY A 249 23.17 18.07 -4.73
CA GLY A 249 23.40 18.22 -3.29
C GLY A 249 22.68 17.19 -2.42
N THR A 250 22.13 16.12 -3.01
CA THR A 250 21.48 15.04 -2.26
C THR A 250 22.49 14.00 -1.76
N LYS A 251 22.53 13.77 -0.44
CA LYS A 251 23.21 12.64 0.21
C LYS A 251 22.15 11.71 0.82
N VAL A 252 22.33 10.40 0.65
CA VAL A 252 21.33 9.39 1.05
C VAL A 252 21.93 8.40 2.03
N PHE A 253 21.29 8.22 3.18
CA PHE A 253 21.46 7.08 4.06
C PHE A 253 20.51 5.98 3.58
N GLU A 254 21.06 4.95 2.94
CA GLU A 254 20.30 3.82 2.44
C GLU A 254 20.50 2.58 3.32
N THR A 255 19.42 1.89 3.66
CA THR A 255 19.49 0.75 4.58
C THR A 255 18.44 -0.32 4.31
N ASN A 256 18.75 -1.58 4.64
CA ASN A 256 17.85 -2.73 4.57
C ASN A 256 17.39 -3.23 5.95
N VAL A 257 17.79 -2.59 7.05
CA VAL A 257 17.41 -2.97 8.43
C VAL A 257 16.26 -2.13 9.00
N MET A 258 15.74 -1.21 8.18
CA MET A 258 14.65 -0.30 8.49
C MET A 258 13.63 -0.34 7.35
N TYR A 259 12.38 0.00 7.68
CA TYR A 259 11.24 0.04 6.76
C TYR A 259 10.54 1.40 6.88
N HIS A 260 9.50 1.63 6.08
CA HIS A 260 8.84 2.92 5.94
C HIS A 260 8.50 3.62 7.26
N GLY A 261 8.00 2.88 8.26
CA GLY A 261 7.68 3.42 9.59
C GLY A 261 8.87 3.76 10.49
N ALA A 262 10.12 3.67 10.02
CA ALA A 262 11.30 3.75 10.87
C ALA A 262 11.53 5.12 11.50
N LEU A 263 11.13 6.24 10.88
CA LEU A 263 11.23 7.54 11.55
C LEU A 263 10.43 7.56 12.86
N ARG A 264 9.25 6.91 12.90
CA ARG A 264 8.41 6.85 14.11
C ARG A 264 8.95 5.88 15.15
N ALA A 265 9.43 4.71 14.72
CA ALA A 265 9.85 3.65 15.65
C ALA A 265 11.32 3.71 16.08
N LYS A 266 12.17 4.30 15.25
CA LYS A 266 13.64 4.36 15.40
C LYS A 266 14.15 5.78 15.16
N THR A 267 13.46 6.77 15.74
CA THR A 267 13.72 8.21 15.50
C THR A 267 15.19 8.58 15.73
N GLU A 268 15.78 8.13 16.84
CA GLU A 268 17.16 8.43 17.20
C GLU A 268 18.14 7.88 16.15
N GLU A 269 17.94 6.64 15.70
CA GLU A 269 18.80 6.03 14.67
C GLU A 269 18.67 6.76 13.33
N VAL A 270 17.44 7.03 12.87
CA VAL A 270 17.20 7.69 11.57
C VAL A 270 17.75 9.11 11.58
N LEU A 271 17.42 9.93 12.58
CA LEU A 271 17.89 11.30 12.66
C LEU A 271 19.41 11.36 12.90
N GLY A 272 19.95 10.44 13.70
CA GLY A 272 21.39 10.35 13.93
C GLY A 272 22.17 10.12 12.64
N GLN A 273 21.69 9.27 11.74
CA GLN A 273 22.34 9.07 10.43
C GLN A 273 22.23 10.31 9.53
N LEU A 274 21.07 10.99 9.53
CA LEU A 274 20.90 12.22 8.75
C LEU A 274 21.82 13.35 9.25
N PHE A 275 21.98 13.50 10.56
CA PHE A 275 22.92 14.49 11.12
C PHE A 275 24.37 14.11 10.84
N LYS A 276 24.74 12.82 10.87
CA LYS A 276 26.06 12.38 10.42
C LYS A 276 26.32 12.76 8.97
N LEU A 277 25.37 12.54 8.05
CA LEU A 277 25.53 12.97 6.65
C LEU A 277 25.69 14.49 6.49
N ARG A 278 25.04 15.28 7.36
CA ARG A 278 25.16 16.74 7.39
C ARG A 278 26.53 17.19 7.88
N ASP A 279 27.00 16.57 8.96
CA ASP A 279 28.23 16.95 9.64
C ASP A 279 29.47 16.30 9.02
N ASP A 280 29.30 15.35 8.10
CA ASP A 280 30.40 14.72 7.37
C ASP A 280 31.12 15.75 6.49
N THR A 281 32.44 15.84 6.68
CA THR A 281 33.33 16.78 5.98
C THR A 281 33.82 16.23 4.64
N LEU A 282 33.54 14.97 4.33
CA LEU A 282 33.88 14.38 3.04
C LEU A 282 32.78 14.66 2.01
N ASP A 283 33.18 15.41 0.98
CA ASP A 283 32.49 15.52 -0.31
C ASP A 283 33.29 14.74 -1.38
#